data_AF-A0A8T4ILE3-F1
#
_entry.id   AF-A0A8T4ILE3-F1
#
_cell.length_a   1.000
_cell.length_b   1.000
_cell.length_c   1.000
_cell.angle_alpha   90.00
_cell.angle_beta   90.00
_cell.angle_gamma   90.00
#
_symmetry.space_group_name_H-M   'P 1'
#
loop_
_entity.id
_entity.type
_entity.pdbx_description
1 polymer ?
#
loop_
_entity_poly.entity_id
_entity_poly.type
_entity_poly.pdbx_seq_one_letter_code
_entity_poly.pdbx_strand_id
1 'polypeptide(L)'
;MRHHHLLNHAETGIPAHYHAFIEWISQETGMSDSLLHVHTGMLVLVVARLLTRRSLGTFVPLMWVTIAEMGNEVMDRLWFGNWNWPDTSSDIANTLFWPALISIAVRLRPMIDGRVRRRRGG
;
A
#
# COMPACT_ATOMS: atom_id res chain seq x y z
N MET A 1 28.69 26.92 -18.48
CA MET A 1 27.72 27.32 -17.44
C MET A 1 26.32 26.82 -17.82
N ARG A 2 26.03 25.52 -17.64
CA ARG A 2 24.73 24.88 -17.91
C ARG A 2 24.57 23.65 -16.99
N HIS A 3 24.37 23.89 -15.70
CA HIS A 3 23.99 22.82 -14.74
C HIS A 3 23.00 23.30 -13.66
N HIS A 4 22.51 24.56 -13.74
CA HIS A 4 21.62 25.13 -12.71
C HIS A 4 20.15 25.27 -13.14
N HIS A 5 19.76 24.78 -14.33
CA HIS A 5 18.39 24.94 -14.84
C HIS A 5 17.51 23.68 -14.74
N LEU A 6 18.06 22.56 -14.26
CA LEU A 6 17.32 21.29 -14.11
C LEU A 6 16.83 21.04 -12.67
N LEU A 7 17.19 21.91 -11.71
CA LEU A 7 16.85 21.73 -10.29
C LEU A 7 15.64 22.58 -9.83
N ASN A 8 15.11 23.49 -10.67
CA ASN A 8 13.94 24.31 -10.31
C ASN A 8 12.59 23.60 -10.51
N HIS A 9 12.54 22.42 -11.14
CA HIS A 9 11.30 21.66 -11.31
C HIS A 9 11.01 20.69 -10.15
N ALA A 10 12.01 20.37 -9.34
CA ALA A 10 11.83 19.51 -8.18
C ALA A 10 10.99 20.19 -7.09
N GLU A 11 11.02 21.52 -7.00
CA GLU A 11 10.33 22.27 -5.95
C GLU A 11 8.83 22.51 -6.22
N THR A 12 8.33 22.22 -7.43
CA THR A 12 6.92 22.45 -7.83
C THR A 12 6.30 21.28 -8.62
N GLY A 13 6.95 20.12 -8.63
CA GLY A 13 6.50 18.94 -9.37
C GLY A 13 5.41 18.13 -8.65
N ILE A 14 4.80 17.17 -9.36
CA ILE A 14 3.82 16.23 -8.78
C ILE A 14 4.36 15.55 -7.49
N PRO A 15 5.63 15.11 -7.41
CA PRO A 15 6.19 14.57 -6.16
C PRO A 15 6.19 15.56 -5.00
N ALA A 16 6.49 16.84 -5.25
CA ALA A 16 6.49 17.88 -4.21
C ALA A 16 5.10 18.07 -3.59
N HIS A 17 4.09 18.18 -4.46
CA HIS A 17 2.70 18.32 -4.01
C HIS A 17 2.19 17.07 -3.29
N TYR A 18 2.64 15.89 -3.73
CA TYR A 18 2.32 14.62 -3.10
C TYR A 18 2.87 14.54 -1.67
N HIS A 19 4.16 14.81 -1.47
CA HIS A 19 4.77 14.79 -0.14
C HIS A 19 4.16 15.85 0.78
N ALA A 20 3.95 17.08 0.28
CA ALA A 20 3.31 18.13 1.06
C ALA A 20 1.90 17.74 1.54
N PHE A 21 1.16 16.98 0.73
CA PHE A 21 -0.16 16.47 1.10
C PHE A 21 -0.08 15.40 2.19
N ILE A 22 0.84 14.43 2.07
CA ILE A 22 1.04 13.39 3.08
C ILE A 22 1.52 13.98 4.41
N GLU A 23 2.48 14.90 4.35
CA GLU A 23 2.98 15.61 5.54
C GLU A 23 1.86 16.41 6.21
N TRP A 24 1.02 17.10 5.44
CA TRP A 24 -0.17 17.77 5.96
C TRP A 24 -1.11 16.80 6.68
N ILE A 25 -1.40 15.63 6.10
CA ILE A 25 -2.21 14.60 6.77
C ILE A 25 -1.54 14.16 8.08
N SER A 26 -0.24 13.87 8.07
CA SER A 26 0.49 13.44 9.27
C SER A 26 0.42 14.49 10.38
N GLN A 27 0.59 15.78 10.04
CA GLN A 27 0.55 16.89 10.99
C GLN A 27 -0.84 17.10 11.59
N GLU A 28 -1.89 17.05 10.77
CA GLU A 28 -3.27 17.25 11.24
C GLU A 28 -3.78 16.06 12.05
N THR A 29 -3.37 14.84 11.70
CA THR A 29 -3.84 13.61 12.37
C THR A 29 -2.95 13.19 13.55
N GLY A 30 -1.72 13.68 13.61
CA GLY A 30 -0.68 13.22 14.55
C GLY A 30 -0.22 11.78 14.30
N MET A 31 -0.56 11.17 13.16
CA MET A 31 -0.16 9.81 12.83
C MET A 31 1.30 9.74 12.42
N SER A 32 2.00 8.72 12.92
CA SER A 32 3.31 8.38 12.39
C SER A 32 3.21 7.91 10.95
N ASP A 33 4.28 8.12 10.20
CA ASP A 33 4.42 7.71 8.81
C ASP A 33 4.07 6.21 8.61
N SER A 34 4.69 5.31 9.39
CA SER A 34 4.38 3.88 9.35
C SER A 34 2.91 3.54 9.61
N LEU A 35 2.21 4.35 10.44
CA LEU A 35 0.78 4.14 10.70
C LEU A 35 -0.08 4.58 9.51
N LEU A 36 0.33 5.63 8.80
CA LEU A 36 -0.30 6.04 7.54
C LEU A 36 -0.16 4.96 6.48
N HIS A 37 1.00 4.30 6.35
CA HIS A 37 1.20 3.19 5.42
C HIS A 37 0.24 2.01 5.71
N VAL A 38 0.13 1.60 6.98
CA VAL A 38 -0.81 0.53 7.38
C VAL A 38 -2.26 0.90 7.04
N HIS A 39 -2.70 2.12 7.37
CA HIS A 39 -4.07 2.56 7.09
C HIS A 39 -4.32 2.70 5.59
N THR A 40 -3.34 3.19 4.84
CA THR A 40 -3.42 3.35 3.39
C THR A 40 -3.57 2.00 2.70
N GLY A 41 -2.75 1.01 3.07
CA GLY A 41 -2.86 -0.35 2.53
C GLY A 41 -4.23 -0.98 2.77
N MET A 42 -4.79 -0.78 3.97
CA MET A 42 -6.12 -1.26 4.33
C MET A 42 -7.24 -0.52 3.59
N LEU A 43 -7.13 0.79 3.45
CA LEU A 43 -8.09 1.62 2.72
C LEU A 43 -8.12 1.24 1.24
N VAL A 44 -6.96 1.13 0.61
CA VAL A 44 -6.83 0.71 -0.80
C VAL A 44 -7.42 -0.68 -1.00
N LEU A 45 -7.20 -1.63 -0.08
CA LEU A 45 -7.79 -2.96 -0.16
C LEU A 45 -9.33 -2.92 -0.17
N VAL A 46 -9.93 -2.12 0.71
CA VAL A 46 -11.39 -1.97 0.79
C VAL A 46 -11.94 -1.30 -0.47
N VAL A 47 -11.32 -0.20 -0.91
CA VAL A 47 -11.73 0.50 -2.14
C VAL A 47 -11.59 -0.41 -3.35
N ALA A 48 -10.47 -1.11 -3.50
CA ALA A 48 -10.25 -2.05 -4.60
C ALA A 48 -11.27 -3.19 -4.58
N ARG A 49 -11.63 -3.72 -3.41
CA ARG A 49 -12.70 -4.70 -3.27
C ARG A 49 -14.04 -4.14 -3.75
N LEU A 50 -14.39 -2.91 -3.36
CA LEU A 50 -15.66 -2.28 -3.74
C LEU A 50 -15.74 -2.01 -5.26
N LEU A 51 -14.65 -1.52 -5.85
CA LEU A 51 -14.57 -1.20 -7.28
C LEU A 51 -14.55 -2.47 -8.14
N THR A 52 -13.70 -3.43 -7.79
CA THR A 52 -13.57 -4.67 -8.57
C THR A 52 -14.71 -5.65 -8.31
N ARG A 53 -15.42 -5.49 -7.18
CA ARG A 53 -16.46 -6.40 -6.67
C ARG A 53 -15.97 -7.84 -6.51
N ARG A 54 -14.65 -8.06 -6.50
CA ARG A 54 -14.03 -9.37 -6.32
C ARG A 54 -13.84 -9.65 -4.84
N SER A 55 -13.96 -10.93 -4.46
CA SER A 55 -13.66 -11.36 -3.09
C SER A 55 -12.18 -11.11 -2.76
N LEU A 56 -11.88 -10.75 -1.52
CA LEU A 56 -10.49 -10.58 -1.03
C LEU A 56 -9.66 -11.84 -1.24
N GLY A 57 -10.28 -13.03 -1.17
CA GLY A 57 -9.59 -14.30 -1.42
C GLY A 57 -9.19 -14.55 -2.88
N THR A 58 -9.60 -13.69 -3.83
CA THR A 58 -9.14 -13.77 -5.24
C THR A 58 -7.78 -13.13 -5.46
N PHE A 59 -7.23 -12.44 -4.45
CA PHE A 59 -6.04 -11.59 -4.54
C PHE A 59 -6.14 -10.40 -5.50
N VAL A 60 -7.23 -10.25 -6.27
CA VAL A 60 -7.42 -9.07 -7.14
C VAL A 60 -7.39 -7.76 -6.35
N PRO A 61 -8.07 -7.62 -5.19
CA PRO A 61 -7.94 -6.41 -4.38
C PRO A 61 -6.52 -6.20 -3.83
N LEU A 62 -5.80 -7.28 -3.50
CA LEU A 62 -4.41 -7.20 -3.03
C LEU A 62 -3.46 -6.68 -4.12
N MET A 63 -3.65 -7.09 -5.38
CA MET A 63 -2.85 -6.57 -6.51
C MET A 63 -2.97 -5.05 -6.63
N TRP A 64 -4.14 -4.48 -6.37
CA TRP A 64 -4.31 -3.02 -6.37
C TRP A 64 -3.57 -2.34 -5.23
N VAL A 65 -3.50 -2.95 -4.04
CA VAL A 65 -2.66 -2.45 -2.94
C VAL A 65 -1.19 -2.47 -3.36
N THR A 66 -0.72 -3.57 -3.96
CA THR A 66 0.65 -3.67 -4.47
C THR A 66 0.98 -2.60 -5.52
N ILE A 67 0.07 -2.36 -6.47
CA ILE A 67 0.26 -1.30 -7.47
C ILE A 67 0.31 0.09 -6.82
N ALA A 68 -0.55 0.36 -5.84
CA ALA A 68 -0.56 1.63 -5.12
C ALA A 68 0.75 1.86 -4.37
N GLU A 69 1.24 0.84 -3.66
CA GLU A 69 2.52 0.89 -2.94
C GLU A 69 3.71 1.10 -3.88
N MET A 70 3.75 0.37 -5.01
CA MET A 70 4.78 0.60 -6.02
C MET A 70 4.73 2.02 -6.59
N GLY A 71 3.52 2.59 -6.74
CA GLY A 71 3.34 3.99 -7.11
C GLY A 71 3.90 4.96 -6.08
N ASN A 72 3.66 4.69 -4.78
CA ASN A 72 4.20 5.48 -3.67
C ASN A 72 5.73 5.50 -3.72
N GLU A 73 6.36 4.33 -3.79
CA GLU A 73 7.82 4.19 -3.87
C GLU A 73 8.44 4.90 -5.07
N VAL A 74 7.74 4.93 -6.21
CA VAL A 74 8.18 5.70 -7.37
C VAL A 74 8.16 7.20 -7.08
N MET A 75 7.15 7.70 -6.35
CA MET A 75 7.08 9.10 -5.95
C MET A 75 8.22 9.46 -4.99
N ASP A 76 8.49 8.61 -4.00
CA ASP A 76 9.58 8.79 -3.04
C ASP A 76 10.94 8.78 -3.75
N ARG A 77 11.15 7.84 -4.68
CA ARG A 77 12.36 7.79 -5.51
C ARG A 77 12.54 9.04 -6.35
N LEU A 78 11.45 9.60 -6.90
CA LEU A 78 11.51 10.83 -7.69
C LEU A 78 11.79 12.07 -6.82
N TRP A 79 11.30 12.08 -5.58
CA TRP A 79 11.52 13.18 -4.63
C TRP A 79 12.92 13.17 -4.03
N PHE A 80 13.34 12.05 -3.44
CA PHE A 80 14.64 11.93 -2.77
C PHE A 80 15.80 11.70 -3.75
N GLY A 81 15.51 11.29 -5.00
CA GLY A 81 16.51 11.00 -6.02
C GLY A 81 17.33 9.73 -5.77
N ASN A 82 17.17 9.07 -4.61
CA ASN A 82 17.78 7.79 -4.27
C ASN A 82 16.74 6.76 -3.77
N TRP A 83 17.09 5.47 -3.80
CA TRP A 83 16.31 4.39 -3.18
C TRP A 83 16.78 4.23 -1.75
N ASN A 84 15.93 4.51 -0.77
CA ASN A 84 16.23 4.25 0.64
C ASN A 84 15.71 2.87 1.03
N TRP A 85 16.47 1.82 0.69
CA TRP A 85 16.04 0.43 0.85
C TRP A 85 15.49 0.06 2.25
N PRO A 86 16.08 0.52 3.37
CA PRO A 86 15.50 0.31 4.69
C PRO A 86 14.07 0.85 4.81
N ASP A 87 13.84 2.12 4.48
CA ASP A 87 12.53 2.78 4.57
C ASP A 87 11.55 2.12 3.59
N THR A 88 11.93 1.99 2.31
CA THR A 88 11.15 1.30 1.26
C THR A 88 10.71 -0.10 1.70
N SER A 89 11.60 -0.88 2.30
CA SER A 89 11.24 -2.23 2.75
C SER A 89 10.23 -2.22 3.90
N SER A 90 10.32 -1.21 4.77
CA SER A 90 9.43 -1.04 5.91
C SER A 90 8.05 -0.54 5.47
N ASP A 91 7.98 0.33 4.46
CA ASP A 91 6.75 0.85 3.88
C ASP A 91 6.00 -0.24 3.13
N ILE A 92 6.71 -1.00 2.29
CA ILE A 92 6.17 -2.20 1.65
C ILE A 92 5.61 -3.18 2.68
N ALA A 93 6.33 -3.41 3.78
CA ALA A 93 5.87 -4.29 4.84
C ALA A 93 4.61 -3.74 5.53
N ASN A 94 4.61 -2.46 5.91
CA ASN A 94 3.49 -1.80 6.56
C ASN A 94 2.24 -1.77 5.68
N THR A 95 2.39 -1.49 4.39
CA THR A 95 1.28 -1.41 3.43
C THR A 95 0.74 -2.79 3.04
N LEU A 96 1.60 -3.80 2.82
CA LEU A 96 1.16 -5.08 2.25
C LEU A 96 0.86 -6.17 3.26
N PHE A 97 1.46 -6.14 4.46
CA PHE A 97 1.39 -7.26 5.40
C PHE A 97 -0.05 -7.63 5.78
N TRP A 98 -0.83 -6.67 6.29
CA TRP A 98 -2.20 -6.93 6.71
C TRP A 98 -3.15 -7.25 5.54
N PRO A 99 -3.10 -6.53 4.40
CA PRO A 99 -3.86 -6.90 3.22
C PRO A 99 -3.58 -8.32 2.70
N ALA A 100 -2.30 -8.73 2.70
CA ALA A 100 -1.92 -10.07 2.30
C ALA A 100 -2.47 -11.11 3.28
N LEU A 101 -2.28 -10.89 4.59
CA LEU A 101 -2.76 -11.79 5.64
C LEU A 101 -4.28 -11.97 5.58
N ILE A 102 -5.04 -10.89 5.39
CA ILE A 102 -6.50 -10.94 5.26
C ILE A 102 -6.91 -11.70 3.99
N SER A 103 -6.25 -11.44 2.86
CA SER A 103 -6.56 -12.11 1.60
C SER A 103 -6.31 -13.62 1.69
N ILE A 104 -5.21 -14.02 2.33
CA ILE A 104 -4.89 -15.42 2.63
C ILE A 104 -5.94 -16.03 3.57
N ALA A 105 -6.26 -15.36 4.68
CA ALA A 105 -7.25 -15.86 5.64
C ALA A 105 -8.61 -16.09 4.98
N VAL A 106 -9.06 -15.17 4.12
CA VAL A 106 -10.32 -15.33 3.36
C VAL A 106 -10.23 -16.45 2.34
N ARG A 107 -9.10 -16.60 1.64
CA ARG A 107 -8.88 -17.68 0.66
C ARG A 107 -8.91 -19.07 1.29
N LEU A 108 -8.47 -19.19 2.55
CA LEU A 108 -8.41 -20.46 3.28
C LEU A 108 -9.74 -20.86 3.95
N ARG A 109 -10.70 -19.95 4.14
CA ARG A 109 -12.02 -20.25 4.76
C ARG A 109 -12.76 -21.45 4.12
N PRO A 110 -12.86 -21.59 2.79
CA PRO A 110 -13.52 -22.73 2.17
C PRO A 110 -12.87 -24.09 2.50
N MET A 111 -11.57 -24.10 2.82
CA MET A 111 -10.81 -25.33 3.09
C MET A 111 -11.04 -25.86 4.51
N ILE A 112 -11.39 -25.00 5.46
CA ILE A 112 -11.58 -25.38 6.87
C ILE A 112 -12.97 -26.02 7.06
N ASP A 113 -14.01 -25.41 6.49
CA ASP A 113 -15.39 -25.90 6.63
C ASP A 113 -15.61 -27.27 5.96
N GLY A 114 -14.94 -27.52 4.82
CA GLY A 114 -15.00 -28.80 4.11
C GLY A 114 -14.39 -29.98 4.89
N ARG A 115 -13.36 -29.74 5.71
CA ARG A 115 -12.74 -30.78 6.55
C ARG A 115 -13.62 -31.14 7.74
N VAL A 116 -14.27 -30.17 8.37
CA VAL A 116 -15.19 -30.40 9.49
C VAL A 116 -16.39 -31.23 9.04
N ARG A 117 -16.95 -30.92 7.86
CA ARG A 117 -18.10 -31.65 7.30
C ARG A 117 -17.78 -33.12 6.99
N ARG A 118 -16.57 -33.43 6.50
CA ARG A 118 -16.15 -34.83 6.25
C ARG A 118 -15.91 -35.65 7.53
N ARG A 119 -15.57 -35.01 8.66
CA ARG A 119 -15.31 -35.71 9.94
C ARG A 119 -16.55 -36.06 10.75
N ARG A 120 -17.70 -35.41 10.49
CA ARG A 120 -18.98 -35.68 11.19
C ARG A 120 -19.93 -36.62 10.43
N GLY A 121 -19.59 -37.00 9.20
CA GLY A 121 -20.42 -37.82 8.32
C GLY A 121 -19.91 -39.23 8.06
N GLY A 122 -18.95 -39.71 8.85
CA GLY A 122 -18.46 -41.11 8.86
C GLY A 122 -18.45 -41.62 10.28
#